data_AF-A0A7W1CM02-F1
#
_entry.id   AF-A0A7W1CM02-F1
#
_cell.length_a   1.000
_cell.length_b   1.000
_cell.length_c   1.000
_cell.angle_alpha   90.00
_cell.angle_beta   90.00
_cell.angle_gamma   90.00
#
_symmetry.space_group_name_H-M   'P 1'
#
loop_
_entity.id
_entity.type
_entity.pdbx_description
1 polymer ?
#
loop_
_entity_poly.entity_id
_entity_poly.type
_entity_poly.pdbx_seq_one_letter_code
_entity_poly.pdbx_strand_id
1 'polypeptide(L)'
;MRVLEPLPGRGATRIRFADGTTIVAHGTTAGDLGILAGVMRERSVRVSSCARAADGLHLSLDWTGRMRALDLVVTGLDQPD
;
A
#
# COMPACT_ATOMS: atom_id res chain seq x y z
N MET A 1 -6.28 -6.25 4.07
CA MET A 1 -5.33 -5.29 4.70
C MET A 1 -5.84 -4.93 6.09
N ARG A 2 -4.97 -4.68 7.08
CA ARG A 2 -5.36 -4.50 8.49
C ARG A 2 -5.09 -3.11 9.06
N VAL A 3 -3.90 -2.54 8.83
CA VAL A 3 -3.52 -1.24 9.41
C VAL A 3 -2.72 -0.41 8.40
N LEU A 4 -2.94 0.91 8.41
CA LEU A 4 -2.17 1.88 7.63
C LEU A 4 -1.72 3.00 8.57
N GLU A 5 -0.41 3.19 8.72
CA GLU A 5 0.17 4.16 9.66
C GLU A 5 1.12 5.11 8.92
N PRO A 6 0.90 6.43 8.96
CA PRO A 6 1.82 7.37 8.34
C PRO A 6 3.18 7.32 9.04
N LEU A 7 4.27 7.38 8.27
CA LEU A 7 5.63 7.47 8.79
C LEU A 7 6.17 8.91 8.69
N PRO A 8 7.02 9.34 9.65
CA PRO A 8 7.70 10.63 9.54
C PRO A 8 8.66 10.61 8.35
N GLY A 9 8.34 11.34 7.28
CA GLY A 9 9.13 11.37 6.05
C GLY A 9 8.29 11.64 4.80
N ARG A 10 8.93 11.63 3.62
CA ARG A 10 8.34 11.95 2.29
C ARG A 10 7.18 11.03 1.88
N GLY A 11 5.99 11.21 2.46
CA GLY A 11 4.76 10.56 2.00
C GLY A 11 4.78 9.04 2.06
N ALA A 12 5.56 8.45 2.97
CA ALA A 12 5.60 7.01 3.19
C ALA A 12 4.57 6.60 4.27
N THR A 13 4.01 5.41 4.11
CA THR A 13 3.09 4.79 5.06
C THR A 13 3.47 3.35 5.29
N ARG A 14 3.30 2.89 6.52
CA ARG A 14 3.40 1.50 6.90
C ARG A 14 2.06 0.83 6.62
N ILE A 15 2.09 -0.29 5.90
CA ILE A 15 0.92 -1.08 5.54
C ILE A 15 1.07 -2.46 6.14
N ARG A 16 0.12 -2.85 7.00
CA ARG A 16 0.05 -4.19 7.57
C ARG A 16 -1.04 -4.99 6.87
N PHE A 17 -0.66 -6.12 6.29
CA PHE A 17 -1.56 -7.07 5.65
C PHE A 17 -2.21 -8.01 6.68
N ALA A 18 -3.21 -8.77 6.23
CA ALA A 18 -3.98 -9.64 7.11
C ALA A 18 -3.18 -10.88 7.56
N ASP A 19 -2.24 -11.33 6.73
CA ASP A 19 -1.28 -12.41 6.99
C ASP A 19 -0.18 -12.02 8.00
N GLY A 20 -0.14 -10.76 8.42
CA GLY A 20 0.87 -10.23 9.34
C GLY A 20 2.06 -9.58 8.65
N THR A 21 2.16 -9.64 7.32
CA THR A 21 3.20 -8.96 6.55
C THR A 21 3.08 -7.45 6.72
N THR A 22 4.19 -6.77 7.02
CA THR A 22 4.24 -5.31 7.12
C THR A 22 5.24 -4.75 6.11
N ILE A 23 4.80 -3.78 5.33
CA ILE A 23 5.64 -3.10 4.34
C ILE A 23 5.64 -1.60 4.61
N VAL A 24 6.68 -0.92 4.14
CA VAL A 24 6.69 0.53 4.00
C VAL A 24 6.56 0.87 2.54
N ALA A 25 5.59 1.72 2.19
CA ALA A 25 5.33 2.12 0.82
C ALA A 25 4.94 3.59 0.72
N HIS A 26 5.09 4.19 -0.45
CA HIS A 26 4.51 5.51 -0.76
C HIS A 26 3.60 5.43 -1.98
N GLY A 27 2.68 6.38 -2.07
CA GLY A 27 1.85 6.56 -3.25
C GLY A 27 2.70 7.03 -4.44
N THR A 28 2.28 6.66 -5.65
CA THR A 28 2.85 7.19 -6.89
C THR A 28 2.31 8.59 -7.19
N THR A 29 1.09 8.88 -6.74
CA THR A 29 0.41 10.17 -6.88
C THR A 29 0.01 10.76 -5.53
N ALA A 30 -0.03 12.09 -5.44
CA ALA A 30 -0.56 12.78 -4.28
C ALA A 30 -2.03 12.39 -4.04
N GLY A 31 -2.34 11.96 -2.81
CA GLY A 31 -3.69 11.55 -2.41
C GLY A 31 -3.95 10.04 -2.46
N ASP A 32 -3.08 9.24 -3.08
CA ASP A 32 -3.22 7.78 -3.15
C ASP A 32 -3.39 7.15 -1.76
N LEU A 33 -2.55 7.56 -0.81
CA LEU A 33 -2.59 7.03 0.55
C LEU A 33 -3.89 7.40 1.29
N GLY A 34 -4.46 8.58 1.01
CA GLY A 34 -5.75 8.99 1.57
C GLY A 34 -6.92 8.19 0.99
N ILE A 35 -6.89 7.95 -0.32
CA ILE A 35 -7.85 7.07 -1.00
C ILE A 35 -7.76 5.66 -0.41
N LEU A 36 -6.54 5.14 -0.26
CA LEU A 36 -6.29 3.82 0.27
C LEU A 36 -6.83 3.69 1.71
N ALA A 37 -6.52 4.66 2.58
CA ALA A 37 -7.04 4.68 3.95
C ALA A 37 -8.57 4.72 4.00
N GLY A 38 -9.21 5.49 3.11
CA GLY A 38 -10.67 5.56 3.01
C GLY A 38 -11.29 4.22 2.59
N VAL A 39 -10.79 3.63 1.50
CA VAL A 39 -11.27 2.33 0.99
C VAL A 39 -11.12 1.24 2.05
N MET A 40 -9.99 1.24 2.74
CA MET A 40 -9.63 0.24 3.73
C MET A 40 -10.53 0.24 4.98
N ARG A 41 -11.23 1.35 5.26
CA ARG A 41 -12.27 1.42 6.30
C ARG A 41 -13.56 0.72 5.91
N GLU A 42 -13.88 0.68 4.62
CA GLU A 42 -15.17 0.22 4.10
C GLU A 42 -15.07 -1.16 3.43
N ARG A 43 -13.89 -1.52 2.92
CA ARG A 43 -13.69 -2.65 2.00
C ARG A 43 -12.41 -3.40 2.28
N SER A 44 -12.42 -4.67 1.91
CA SER A 44 -11.20 -5.48 1.85
C SER A 44 -10.37 -5.12 0.62
N VAL A 45 -9.18 -4.57 0.86
CA VAL A 45 -8.16 -4.31 -0.17
C VAL A 45 -7.24 -5.53 -0.31
N ARG A 46 -6.93 -5.88 -1.56
CA ARG A 46 -6.04 -6.99 -1.94
C ARG A 46 -4.91 -6.48 -2.83
N VAL A 47 -3.80 -7.22 -2.84
CA VAL A 47 -2.72 -7.02 -3.81
C VAL A 47 -3.09 -7.80 -5.06
N SER A 48 -3.21 -7.11 -6.19
CA SER A 48 -3.56 -7.72 -7.48
C SER A 48 -2.33 -8.02 -8.32
N SER A 49 -1.29 -7.20 -8.18
CA SER A 49 -0.03 -7.38 -8.89
C SER A 49 1.17 -6.94 -8.03
N CYS A 50 2.32 -7.57 -8.28
CA CYS A 50 3.60 -7.21 -7.70
C CYS A 50 4.65 -7.29 -8.80
N ALA A 51 5.32 -6.17 -9.09
CA ALA A 51 6.29 -6.08 -10.17
C ALA A 51 7.51 -5.28 -9.71
N ARG A 52 8.70 -5.77 -10.05
CA ARG A 52 9.94 -5.01 -9.82
C ARG A 52 10.21 -4.10 -11.01
N ALA A 53 10.28 -2.81 -10.76
CA ALA A 53 10.63 -1.77 -11.72
C ALA A 53 12.00 -1.16 -11.39
N ALA A 54 12.46 -0.23 -12.23
CA ALA A 54 13.78 0.39 -12.08
C ALA A 54 13.91 1.22 -10.78
N ASP A 55 12.81 1.77 -10.28
CA ASP A 55 12.69 2.63 -9.12
C ASP A 55 12.27 1.89 -7.83
N GLY A 56 11.95 0.59 -7.92
CA GLY A 56 11.62 -0.21 -6.75
C GLY A 56 10.63 -1.34 -7.02
N LEU A 57 10.07 -1.87 -5.94
CA LEU A 57 9.01 -2.88 -6.01
C LEU A 57 7.66 -2.17 -6.03
N HIS A 58 6.90 -2.36 -7.10
CA HIS A 58 5.56 -1.80 -7.27
C HIS A 58 4.50 -2.81 -6.87
N LEU A 59 3.50 -2.35 -6.15
CA LEU A 59 2.31 -3.11 -5.77
C LEU A 59 1.08 -2.44 -6.34
N SER A 60 0.31 -3.19 -7.12
CA SER A 60 -1.04 -2.77 -7.51
C SER A 60 -2.03 -3.32 -6.51
N LEU A 61 -2.85 -2.43 -5.95
CA LEU A 61 -3.90 -2.77 -5.01
C LEU A 61 -5.26 -2.65 -5.69
N ASP A 62 -6.14 -3.63 -5.46
CA ASP A 62 -7.52 -3.61 -5.90
C ASP A 62 -8.51 -3.88 -4.76
N TRP A 63 -9.78 -3.61 -5.05
CA TRP A 63 -10.89 -3.93 -4.16
C TRP A 63 -12.14 -4.15 -5.00
N THR A 64 -13.00 -5.07 -4.56
CA THR A 64 -14.24 -5.43 -5.26
C THR A 64 -15.13 -4.21 -5.51
N GLY A 65 -15.59 -4.06 -6.75
CA GLY A 65 -16.54 -3.03 -7.18
C GLY A 65 -15.93 -1.73 -7.74
N ARG A 66 -14.63 -1.71 -8.09
CA ARG A 66 -14.03 -0.58 -8.82
C ARG A 66 -12.99 -1.07 -9.83
N MET A 67 -12.93 -0.43 -10.99
CA MET A 67 -11.98 -0.73 -12.08
C MET A 67 -10.61 -0.06 -11.90
N ARG A 68 -10.41 0.70 -10.81
CA ARG A 68 -9.15 1.40 -10.55
C ARG A 68 -8.30 0.60 -9.57
N ALA A 69 -7.11 0.21 -10.03
CA ALA A 69 -6.03 -0.20 -9.16
C ALA A 69 -5.32 1.04 -8.60
N LEU A 70 -4.73 0.89 -7.42
CA LEU A 70 -3.88 1.91 -6.80
C LEU A 70 -2.46 1.37 -6.72
N ASP A 71 -1.51 2.08 -7.34
CA ASP A 71 -0.12 1.66 -7.40
C ASP A 71 0.70 2.32 -6.30
N LEU A 72 1.41 1.48 -5.56
CA LEU A 72 2.32 1.88 -4.49
C LEU A 72 3.74 1.42 -4.80
N VAL A 73 4.73 2.20 -4.37
CA VAL A 73 6.14 1.79 -4.41
C VAL A 73 6.58 1.42 -3.01
N VAL A 74 7.05 0.18 -2.85
CA VAL A 74 7.59 -0.35 -1.60
C VAL A 74 9.02 0.16 -1.42
N THR A 75 9.27 0.85 -0.32
CA THR A 75 10.58 1.38 0.05
C THR A 75 11.30 0.53 1.09
N GLY A 76 10.60 -0.43 1.71
CA GLY A 76 11.21 -1.39 2.62
C GLY A 76 10.22 -2.44 3.13
N LEU A 77 10.77 -3.55 3.62
CA LEU A 77 10.04 -4.49 4.48
C LEU A 77 10.21 -4.01 5.92
N ASP A 78 9.11 -3.86 6.65
CA ASP A 78 9.15 -3.61 8.09
C ASP A 78 9.11 -5.00 8.75
N GLN A 79 10.26 -5.68 8.74
CA GLN A 79 10.40 -6.92 9.49
C GLN A 79 10.76 -6.54 10.93
N PRO A 80 10.07 -7.10 11.95
CA PRO A 80 10.59 -7.04 13.31
C PRO A 80 11.93 -7.80 13.34
N ASP A 81 12.96 -7.17 13.92
CA ASP A 81 14.27 -7.79 14.19
C ASP A 81 14.15 -9.13 14.93
#